data_AF-A0A1S6HKV7-F1
#
_entry.id   AF-A0A1S6HKV7-F1
#
_cell.length_a   1.000
_cell.length_b   1.000
_cell.length_c   1.000
_cell.angle_alpha   90.00
_cell.angle_beta   90.00
_cell.angle_gamma   90.00
#
_symmetry.space_group_name_H-M   'P 1'
#
loop_
_entity.id
_entity.type
_entity.pdbx_description
1 polymer ?
#
loop_
_entity_poly.entity_id
_entity_poly.type
_entity_poly.pdbx_seq_one_letter_code
_entity_poly.pdbx_strand_id
1 'polypeptide(L)'
;MPRFKLNLPPLVIPQNIPQATPAPSKEIKKEDVANLLKETNAQPKSNFKHANFHDGYQELSKGPYDNQFSGYKLSNTPFGDVFIHGNKLDESREYLGDKIHVSIEQSQLAKGFDSILPILLSEDSPIDKWKVTDLHRCPPESRVAVGAQITLYIKADKELGYSSEDLKKVKDFLDEIELTLGQSGISSGVKPQSDVSAVTWNFISYRNENRSDREGTSSHLLFEEPFYQIISD
;
A
#
# COMPACT_ATOMS: atom_id res chain seq x y z
N MET A 1 50.05 47.75 13.80
CA MET A 1 48.81 47.43 14.55
C MET A 1 48.63 45.92 14.57
N PRO A 2 48.61 45.25 15.73
CA PRO A 2 48.47 43.79 15.80
C PRO A 2 46.99 43.39 15.70
N ARG A 3 46.68 42.46 14.79
CA ARG A 3 45.38 41.78 14.67
C ARG A 3 45.28 40.72 15.76
N PHE A 4 44.35 40.87 16.70
CA PHE A 4 43.95 39.78 17.61
C PHE A 4 43.13 38.74 16.83
N LYS A 5 43.66 37.52 16.71
CA LYS A 5 42.90 36.34 16.25
C LYS A 5 42.28 35.67 17.47
N LEU A 6 40.95 35.66 17.55
CA LEU A 6 40.19 34.84 18.50
C LEU A 6 40.32 33.37 18.09
N ASN A 7 41.09 32.59 18.85
CA ASN A 7 41.04 31.13 18.80
C ASN A 7 39.91 30.67 19.74
N LEU A 8 38.74 30.36 19.18
CA LEU A 8 37.73 29.61 19.91
C LEU A 8 37.97 28.12 19.68
N PRO A 9 38.03 27.29 20.74
CA PRO A 9 38.07 25.84 20.58
C PRO A 9 36.75 25.34 19.96
N PRO A 10 36.78 24.29 19.13
CA PRO A 10 35.57 23.74 18.53
C PRO A 10 34.60 23.23 19.61
N LEU A 11 33.32 23.54 19.46
CA LEU A 11 32.25 22.97 20.27
C LEU A 11 32.25 21.45 20.06
N VAL A 12 32.66 20.70 21.08
CA VAL A 12 32.46 19.26 21.13
C VAL A 12 31.02 19.03 21.59
N ILE A 13 30.13 18.74 20.64
CA ILE A 13 28.78 18.25 20.95
C ILE A 13 28.95 16.78 21.37
N PRO A 14 28.64 16.39 22.62
CA PRO A 14 28.69 15.00 22.99
C PRO A 14 27.64 14.21 22.21
N GLN A 15 28.10 13.44 21.21
CA GLN A 15 27.34 12.39 20.56
C GLN A 15 27.19 11.22 21.53
N ASN A 16 26.31 11.36 22.51
CA ASN A 16 25.81 10.22 23.27
C ASN A 16 24.46 10.58 23.89
N ILE A 17 23.49 10.88 23.01
CA ILE A 17 22.10 10.59 23.33
C ILE A 17 21.93 9.12 22.95
N PRO A 18 21.65 8.20 23.88
CA PRO A 18 21.22 6.86 23.51
C PRO A 18 20.03 7.03 22.56
N GLN A 19 20.19 6.59 21.30
CA GLN A 19 19.04 6.43 20.43
C GLN A 19 18.07 5.54 21.18
N ALA A 20 16.91 6.10 21.53
CA ALA A 20 15.82 5.31 22.08
C ALA A 20 15.63 4.14 21.12
N THR A 21 15.79 2.93 21.64
CA THR A 21 15.47 1.72 20.90
C THR A 21 14.03 1.89 20.42
N PRO A 22 13.74 1.81 19.11
CA PRO A 22 12.36 1.87 18.66
C PRO A 22 11.57 0.83 19.46
N ALA A 23 10.43 1.24 20.01
CA ALA A 23 9.54 0.32 20.70
C ALA A 23 9.28 -0.88 19.76
N PRO A 24 9.23 -2.12 20.28
CA PRO A 24 8.99 -3.28 19.43
C PRO A 24 7.67 -3.04 18.66
N SER A 25 7.74 -3.07 17.33
CA SER A 25 6.55 -2.98 16.50
C SER A 25 5.58 -4.06 16.92
N LYS A 26 4.34 -3.69 17.25
CA LYS A 26 3.27 -4.62 17.64
C LYS A 26 2.72 -5.35 16.41
N GLU A 27 3.61 -6.03 15.69
CA GLU A 27 3.21 -6.95 14.63
C GLU A 27 2.27 -8.01 15.21
N ILE A 28 1.37 -8.51 14.37
CA ILE A 28 0.44 -9.56 14.76
C ILE A 28 1.25 -10.83 15.03
N LYS A 29 1.12 -11.41 16.22
CA LYS A 29 1.79 -12.66 16.56
C LYS A 29 0.97 -13.86 16.12
N LYS A 30 1.64 -14.99 15.86
CA LYS A 30 0.99 -16.22 15.40
C LYS A 30 -0.06 -16.71 16.41
N GLU A 31 0.21 -16.57 17.70
CA GLU A 31 -0.71 -16.96 18.79
C GLU A 31 -1.99 -16.11 18.86
N ASP A 32 -1.98 -14.88 18.34
CA ASP A 32 -3.10 -13.96 18.41
C ASP A 32 -4.07 -14.10 17.20
N VAL A 33 -3.63 -14.76 16.13
CA VAL A 33 -4.37 -14.88 14.86
C VAL A 33 -5.80 -15.38 15.05
N ALA A 34 -5.98 -16.47 15.80
CA ALA A 34 -7.31 -17.07 15.96
C ALA A 34 -8.31 -16.14 16.65
N ASN A 35 -7.86 -15.38 17.65
CA ASN A 35 -8.70 -14.42 18.36
C ASN A 35 -8.98 -13.19 17.48
N LEU A 36 -7.94 -12.63 16.85
CA LEU A 36 -8.09 -11.47 15.97
C LEU A 36 -8.97 -11.77 14.75
N LEU A 37 -8.86 -12.95 14.15
CA LEU A 37 -9.73 -13.38 13.06
C LEU A 37 -11.19 -13.41 13.51
N LYS A 38 -11.47 -14.01 14.68
CA LYS A 38 -12.82 -14.04 15.25
C LYS A 38 -13.36 -12.64 15.53
N GLU A 39 -12.55 -11.77 16.13
CA GLU A 39 -12.93 -10.39 16.42
C GLU A 39 -13.16 -9.58 15.15
N THR A 40 -12.28 -9.72 14.16
CA THR A 40 -12.39 -9.09 12.83
C THR A 40 -13.69 -9.51 12.14
N ASN A 41 -14.01 -10.81 12.16
CA ASN A 41 -15.25 -11.33 11.57
C ASN A 41 -16.51 -10.93 12.33
N ALA A 42 -16.40 -10.55 13.60
CA ALA A 42 -17.50 -10.03 14.40
C ALA A 42 -17.75 -8.52 14.18
N GLN A 43 -16.80 -7.80 13.58
CA GLN A 43 -16.97 -6.39 13.24
C GLN A 43 -18.06 -6.19 12.17
N PRO A 44 -18.83 -5.10 12.24
CA PRO A 44 -19.82 -4.76 11.21
C PRO A 44 -19.14 -4.54 9.85
N LYS A 45 -19.89 -4.72 8.76
CA LYS A 45 -19.39 -4.42 7.41
C LYS A 45 -19.06 -2.93 7.29
N SER A 46 -17.85 -2.65 6.81
CA SER A 46 -17.37 -1.32 6.49
C SER A 46 -18.08 -0.77 5.27
N ASN A 47 -18.33 0.54 5.26
CA ASN A 47 -18.92 1.24 4.13
C ASN A 47 -17.93 2.30 3.67
N PHE A 48 -17.69 2.37 2.36
CA PHE A 48 -16.76 3.33 1.77
C PHE A 48 -17.53 4.29 0.90
N LYS A 49 -17.55 5.57 1.27
CA LYS A 49 -18.15 6.58 0.41
C LYS A 49 -17.23 6.82 -0.79
N HIS A 50 -17.70 6.44 -1.98
CA HIS A 50 -16.95 6.64 -3.22
C HIS A 50 -16.69 8.13 -3.44
N ALA A 51 -15.43 8.46 -3.73
CA ALA A 51 -15.01 9.80 -4.06
C ALA A 51 -15.66 10.28 -5.36
N ASN A 52 -16.16 11.52 -5.37
CA ASN A 52 -16.61 12.18 -6.61
C ASN A 52 -15.41 12.79 -7.35
N PHE A 53 -14.52 11.93 -7.83
CA PHE A 53 -13.35 12.32 -8.61
C PHE A 53 -13.61 12.02 -10.08
N HIS A 54 -13.29 12.98 -10.96
CA HIS A 54 -13.67 12.91 -12.38
C HIS A 54 -12.50 12.69 -13.35
N ASP A 55 -11.26 12.81 -12.87
CA ASP A 55 -10.10 12.41 -13.65
C ASP A 55 -9.95 10.87 -13.60
N GLY A 56 -9.30 10.31 -14.61
CA GLY A 56 -9.00 8.89 -14.70
C GLY A 56 -7.54 8.65 -15.07
N TYR A 57 -7.14 7.39 -15.18
CA TYR A 57 -5.80 6.91 -15.48
C TYR A 57 -5.11 7.72 -16.58
N GLN A 58 -5.84 8.00 -17.68
CA GLN A 58 -5.32 8.76 -18.82
C GLN A 58 -4.96 10.21 -18.46
N GLU A 59 -5.71 10.86 -17.57
CA GLU A 59 -5.38 12.21 -17.11
C GLU A 59 -4.17 12.18 -16.16
N LEU A 60 -4.14 11.22 -15.24
CA LEU A 60 -3.03 11.05 -14.30
C LEU A 60 -1.71 10.64 -15.00
N SER A 61 -1.78 10.05 -16.21
CA SER A 61 -0.62 9.59 -16.97
C SER A 61 -0.03 10.61 -17.95
N LYS A 62 -0.65 11.78 -18.15
CA LYS A 62 -0.28 12.77 -19.20
C LYS A 62 1.07 13.50 -19.03
N GLY A 63 1.88 13.17 -18.03
CA GLY A 63 3.16 13.83 -17.78
C GLY A 63 3.29 14.26 -16.32
N PRO A 64 4.04 15.34 -15.99
CA PRO A 64 4.13 15.79 -14.61
C PRO A 64 2.73 16.13 -14.10
N TYR A 65 2.23 15.32 -13.17
CA TYR A 65 0.94 15.51 -12.51
C TYR A 65 1.21 15.80 -11.03
N ASP A 66 0.55 16.81 -10.48
CA ASP A 66 0.53 17.09 -9.04
C ASP A 66 -0.83 17.70 -8.71
N ASN A 67 -1.60 17.01 -7.86
CA ASN A 67 -2.93 17.45 -7.44
C ASN A 67 -3.21 16.97 -6.00
N GLN A 68 -4.20 17.57 -5.35
CA GLN A 68 -4.68 17.11 -4.04
C GLN A 68 -6.18 16.84 -4.09
N PHE A 69 -6.58 15.67 -3.59
CA PHE A 69 -7.98 15.27 -3.52
C PHE A 69 -8.24 14.37 -2.31
N SER A 70 -9.28 14.66 -1.52
CA SER A 70 -9.65 13.88 -0.32
C SER A 70 -8.46 13.55 0.60
N GLY A 71 -7.57 14.52 0.81
CA GLY A 71 -6.37 14.37 1.65
C GLY A 71 -5.20 13.62 1.01
N TYR A 72 -5.38 13.06 -0.19
CA TYR A 72 -4.30 12.47 -0.99
C TYR A 72 -3.58 13.54 -1.81
N LYS A 73 -2.26 13.51 -1.77
CA LYS A 73 -1.40 14.06 -2.82
C LYS A 73 -1.27 13.03 -3.93
N LEU A 74 -1.73 13.40 -5.12
CA LEU A 74 -1.64 12.62 -6.35
C LEU A 74 -0.47 13.14 -7.18
N SER A 75 0.43 12.26 -7.58
CA SER A 75 1.62 12.70 -8.33
C SER A 75 2.10 11.69 -9.36
N ASN A 76 2.50 12.18 -10.53
CA ASN A 76 3.23 11.43 -11.55
C ASN A 76 4.50 12.20 -11.91
N THR A 77 5.66 11.75 -11.43
CA THR A 77 6.94 12.46 -11.64
C THR A 77 7.76 11.77 -12.74
N PRO A 78 8.00 12.41 -13.90
CA PRO A 78 8.61 11.76 -15.07
C PRO A 78 10.00 11.14 -14.83
N PHE A 79 10.79 11.68 -13.91
CA PHE A 79 12.19 11.27 -13.65
C PHE A 79 12.40 10.51 -12.33
N GLY A 80 11.33 10.03 -11.69
CA GLY A 80 11.41 9.29 -10.42
C GLY A 80 11.33 7.78 -10.60
N ASP A 81 10.13 7.29 -10.83
CA ASP A 81 9.82 5.89 -11.10
C ASP A 81 8.71 5.78 -12.16
N VAL A 82 8.34 4.56 -12.52
CA VAL A 82 7.29 4.27 -13.52
C VAL A 82 5.89 4.23 -12.91
N PHE A 83 5.66 4.93 -11.79
CA PHE A 83 4.38 4.89 -11.10
C PHE A 83 3.75 6.28 -10.97
N ILE A 84 2.42 6.25 -10.87
CA ILE A 84 1.57 7.34 -10.40
C ILE A 84 1.26 7.01 -8.93
N HIS A 85 1.41 7.99 -8.05
CA HIS A 85 1.30 7.79 -6.59
C HIS A 85 0.10 8.54 -6.02
N GLY A 86 -0.57 7.91 -5.06
CA GLY A 86 -1.51 8.57 -4.15
C GLY A 86 -1.04 8.39 -2.72
N ASN A 87 -0.74 9.49 -2.03
CA ASN A 87 -0.28 9.48 -0.64
C ASN A 87 -1.14 10.43 0.20
N LYS A 88 -1.80 9.95 1.23
CA LYS A 88 -2.36 10.83 2.26
C LYS A 88 -1.23 11.60 2.94
N LEU A 89 -1.53 12.84 3.31
CA LEU A 89 -0.60 13.71 4.03
C LEU A 89 -0.43 13.31 5.50
N ASP A 90 -1.31 12.46 6.03
CA ASP A 90 -1.23 11.98 7.41
C ASP A 90 -0.18 10.86 7.56
N GLU A 91 0.76 11.08 8.48
CA GLU A 91 1.82 10.16 8.86
C GLU A 91 1.60 9.54 10.25
N SER A 92 0.38 9.61 10.81
CA SER A 92 0.03 9.04 12.11
C SER A 92 0.23 7.52 12.20
N ARG A 93 0.15 6.82 11.06
CA ARG A 93 0.26 5.36 10.94
C ARG A 93 1.63 4.91 10.43
N GLU A 94 2.04 3.72 10.84
CA GLU A 94 3.33 3.10 10.49
C GLU A 94 3.16 1.95 9.49
N TYR A 95 4.14 1.81 8.61
CA TYR A 95 4.16 0.74 7.63
C TYR A 95 4.98 -0.46 8.15
N LEU A 96 4.31 -1.60 8.36
CA LEU A 96 4.91 -2.83 8.90
C LEU A 96 5.33 -3.83 7.81
N GLY A 97 5.30 -3.39 6.56
CA GLY A 97 5.75 -4.16 5.40
C GLY A 97 4.64 -4.86 4.62
N ASP A 98 3.41 -4.87 5.12
CA ASP A 98 2.27 -5.53 4.50
C ASP A 98 1.80 -4.75 3.28
N LYS A 99 1.84 -5.38 2.10
CA LYS A 99 1.33 -4.77 0.88
C LYS A 99 0.55 -5.73 0.03
N ILE A 100 -0.40 -5.14 -0.68
CA ILE A 100 -1.28 -5.81 -1.62
C ILE A 100 -0.92 -5.35 -3.02
N HIS A 101 -0.90 -6.28 -3.97
CA HIS A 101 -0.89 -5.96 -5.39
C HIS A 101 -2.23 -6.32 -6.01
N VAL A 102 -2.67 -5.49 -6.96
CA VAL A 102 -3.83 -5.78 -7.82
C VAL A 102 -3.32 -6.01 -9.23
N SER A 103 -3.64 -7.17 -9.78
CA SER A 103 -3.22 -7.60 -11.12
C SER A 103 -4.42 -7.55 -12.07
N ILE A 104 -4.40 -6.61 -13.00
CA ILE A 104 -5.43 -6.40 -14.01
C ILE A 104 -4.86 -6.79 -15.37
N GLU A 105 -5.67 -7.31 -16.28
CA GLU A 105 -5.28 -7.55 -17.66
C GLU A 105 -4.71 -6.25 -18.26
N GLN A 106 -3.51 -6.29 -18.83
CA GLN A 106 -2.72 -5.09 -19.15
C GLN A 106 -3.48 -4.11 -20.05
N SER A 107 -4.20 -4.62 -21.05
CA SER A 107 -5.01 -3.82 -21.96
C SER A 107 -6.22 -3.14 -21.30
N GLN A 108 -6.61 -3.59 -20.11
CA GLN A 108 -7.76 -3.09 -19.35
C GLN A 108 -7.35 -2.25 -18.13
N LEU A 109 -6.05 -2.02 -17.89
CA LEU A 109 -5.58 -1.31 -16.70
C LEU A 109 -6.27 0.04 -16.52
N ALA A 110 -6.37 0.86 -17.56
CA ALA A 110 -7.00 2.17 -17.46
C ALA A 110 -8.46 2.06 -16.98
N LYS A 111 -9.27 1.23 -17.64
CA LYS A 111 -10.67 0.99 -17.28
C LYS A 111 -10.81 0.42 -15.87
N GLY A 112 -9.97 -0.55 -15.52
CA GLY A 112 -10.00 -1.20 -14.21
C GLY A 112 -9.60 -0.24 -13.08
N PHE A 113 -8.52 0.52 -13.27
CA PHE A 113 -8.11 1.55 -12.34
C PHE A 113 -9.18 2.62 -12.15
N ASP A 114 -9.76 3.13 -13.24
CA ASP A 114 -10.84 4.14 -13.18
C ASP A 114 -12.05 3.64 -12.39
N SER A 115 -12.38 2.35 -12.49
CA SER A 115 -13.51 1.77 -11.75
C SER A 115 -13.28 1.71 -10.23
N ILE A 116 -12.04 1.57 -9.78
CA ILE A 116 -11.71 1.47 -8.34
C ILE A 116 -11.11 2.75 -7.77
N LEU A 117 -10.73 3.72 -8.61
CA LEU A 117 -10.16 4.99 -8.17
C LEU A 117 -11.08 5.76 -7.18
N PRO A 118 -12.41 5.79 -7.37
CA PRO A 118 -13.31 6.37 -6.37
C PRO A 118 -13.23 5.71 -4.99
N ILE A 119 -12.94 4.40 -4.94
CA ILE A 119 -12.77 3.63 -3.71
C ILE A 119 -11.39 3.96 -3.09
N LEU A 120 -10.33 3.97 -3.92
CA LEU A 120 -8.97 4.32 -3.49
C LEU A 120 -8.88 5.74 -2.89
N LEU A 121 -9.66 6.68 -3.43
CA LEU A 121 -9.72 8.08 -2.99
C LEU A 121 -10.80 8.35 -1.93
N SER A 122 -11.53 7.32 -1.48
CA SER A 122 -12.52 7.47 -0.42
C SER A 122 -11.89 8.07 0.85
N GLU A 123 -12.58 9.01 1.49
CA GLU A 123 -12.18 9.51 2.82
C GLU A 123 -12.15 8.39 3.86
N ASP A 124 -12.98 7.36 3.65
CA ASP A 124 -13.06 6.16 4.46
C ASP A 124 -12.04 5.09 4.06
N SER A 125 -11.18 5.32 3.05
CA SER A 125 -10.18 4.34 2.63
C SER A 125 -9.18 4.03 3.76
N PRO A 126 -8.92 2.74 4.07
CA PRO A 126 -7.89 2.35 5.04
C PRO A 126 -6.48 2.44 4.45
N ILE A 127 -6.34 2.78 3.17
CA ILE A 127 -5.09 2.77 2.41
C ILE A 127 -4.54 4.19 2.27
N ASP A 128 -3.59 4.55 3.12
CA ASP A 128 -3.02 5.89 3.11
C ASP A 128 -2.03 6.09 1.95
N LYS A 129 -1.48 5.00 1.41
CA LYS A 129 -0.51 5.06 0.32
C LYS A 129 -0.78 3.96 -0.69
N TRP A 130 -0.86 4.36 -1.95
CA TRP A 130 -0.95 3.45 -3.08
C TRP A 130 -0.21 4.02 -4.28
N LYS A 131 0.03 3.16 -5.26
CA LYS A 131 0.57 3.58 -6.56
C LYS A 131 0.04 2.68 -7.67
N VAL A 132 -0.05 3.21 -8.88
CA VAL A 132 -0.39 2.46 -10.10
C VAL A 132 0.71 2.64 -11.13
N THR A 133 1.05 1.58 -11.88
CA THR A 133 2.04 1.64 -12.95
C THR A 133 1.57 2.55 -14.07
N ASP A 134 2.45 3.44 -14.51
CA ASP A 134 2.30 4.21 -15.73
C ASP A 134 2.82 3.39 -16.92
N LEU A 135 1.92 2.73 -17.64
CA LEU A 135 2.21 1.91 -18.82
C LEU A 135 2.83 2.69 -19.99
N HIS A 136 2.78 4.02 -20.02
CA HIS A 136 3.48 4.80 -21.05
C HIS A 136 5.00 4.85 -20.78
N ARG A 137 5.42 4.60 -19.53
CA ARG A 137 6.81 4.67 -19.10
C ARG A 137 7.35 3.31 -18.65
N CYS A 138 6.48 2.34 -18.35
CA CYS A 138 6.87 1.01 -17.95
C CYS A 138 7.12 0.11 -19.18
N PRO A 139 8.23 -0.65 -19.24
CA PRO A 139 8.41 -1.67 -20.26
C PRO A 139 7.24 -2.65 -20.25
N PRO A 140 6.66 -3.01 -21.42
CA PRO A 140 5.42 -3.79 -21.50
C PRO A 140 5.55 -5.17 -20.87
N GLU A 141 6.73 -5.79 -20.93
CA GLU A 141 7.02 -7.13 -20.39
C GLU A 141 7.34 -7.11 -18.88
N SER A 142 7.35 -5.93 -18.26
CA SER A 142 7.69 -5.77 -16.85
C SER A 142 6.67 -6.50 -15.96
N ARG A 143 7.14 -7.10 -14.86
CA ARG A 143 6.28 -7.70 -13.82
C ARG A 143 5.15 -6.77 -13.38
N VAL A 144 5.41 -5.46 -13.31
CA VAL A 144 4.44 -4.44 -12.88
C VAL A 144 3.62 -3.84 -14.04
N ALA A 145 3.81 -4.34 -15.27
CA ALA A 145 3.02 -3.97 -16.45
C ALA A 145 2.00 -5.07 -16.80
N VAL A 146 2.43 -6.34 -16.80
CA VAL A 146 1.56 -7.51 -17.08
C VAL A 146 0.70 -7.94 -15.88
N GLY A 147 1.04 -7.47 -14.70
CA GLY A 147 0.33 -7.71 -13.44
C GLY A 147 0.86 -6.80 -12.34
N ALA A 148 0.40 -6.99 -11.11
CA ALA A 148 0.80 -6.20 -9.95
C ALA A 148 0.89 -4.68 -10.20
N GLN A 149 0.03 -4.15 -11.08
CA GLN A 149 0.14 -2.78 -11.57
C GLN A 149 -0.21 -1.79 -10.47
N ILE A 150 -1.11 -2.16 -9.58
CA ILE A 150 -1.50 -1.35 -8.43
C ILE A 150 -0.86 -1.96 -7.20
N THR A 151 -0.21 -1.14 -6.37
CA THR A 151 0.32 -1.53 -5.06
C THR A 151 -0.36 -0.71 -3.98
N LEU A 152 -0.93 -1.38 -2.97
CA LEU A 152 -1.54 -0.78 -1.79
C LEU A 152 -0.65 -1.07 -0.58
N TYR A 153 -0.28 -0.03 0.15
CA TYR A 153 0.58 -0.14 1.34
C TYR A 153 -0.31 -0.10 2.58
N ILE A 154 -0.34 -1.21 3.33
CA ILE A 154 -1.17 -1.31 4.52
C ILE A 154 -0.36 -0.79 5.71
N LYS A 155 -0.93 0.17 6.42
CA LYS A 155 -0.32 0.75 7.62
C LYS A 155 -1.12 0.38 8.85
N ALA A 156 -0.45 0.34 9.99
CA ALA A 156 -1.01 0.09 11.30
C ALA A 156 -0.90 1.35 12.17
N ASP A 157 -1.63 1.38 13.29
CA ASP A 157 -1.37 2.39 14.30
C ASP A 157 0.06 2.25 14.86
N LYS A 158 0.76 3.37 15.04
CA LYS A 158 2.16 3.39 15.51
C LYS A 158 2.34 2.76 16.89
N GLU A 159 1.37 2.97 17.78
CA GLU A 159 1.49 2.54 19.16
C GLU A 159 0.81 1.20 19.39
N LEU A 160 -0.32 0.93 18.73
CA LEU A 160 -1.19 -0.21 18.99
C LEU A 160 -1.04 -1.34 17.97
N GLY A 161 -0.48 -1.08 16.79
CA GLY A 161 -0.45 -2.06 15.70
C GLY A 161 -1.81 -2.15 15.01
N TYR A 162 -2.12 -3.32 14.45
CA TYR A 162 -3.40 -3.56 13.78
C TYR A 162 -4.50 -3.86 14.80
N SER A 163 -5.58 -3.09 14.79
CA SER A 163 -6.81 -3.43 15.50
C SER A 163 -7.70 -4.36 14.65
N SER A 164 -8.64 -5.07 15.29
CA SER A 164 -9.64 -5.87 14.55
C SER A 164 -10.58 -5.02 13.68
N GLU A 165 -10.83 -3.77 14.08
CA GLU A 165 -11.56 -2.79 13.26
C GLU A 165 -10.78 -2.40 12.00
N ASP A 166 -9.47 -2.11 12.13
CA ASP A 166 -8.61 -1.80 10.99
C ASP A 166 -8.52 -2.98 10.02
N LEU A 167 -8.34 -4.20 10.56
CA LEU A 167 -8.25 -5.43 9.77
C LEU A 167 -9.55 -5.70 9.03
N LYS A 168 -10.70 -5.49 9.70
CA LYS A 168 -12.02 -5.59 9.05
C LYS A 168 -12.15 -4.61 7.91
N LYS A 169 -11.75 -3.36 8.14
CA LYS A 169 -11.82 -2.29 7.16
C LYS A 169 -10.93 -2.57 5.95
N VAL A 170 -9.72 -3.09 6.16
CA VAL A 170 -8.87 -3.55 5.06
C VAL A 170 -9.53 -4.71 4.31
N LYS A 171 -10.03 -5.73 5.01
CA LYS A 171 -10.68 -6.88 4.36
C LYS A 171 -11.88 -6.46 3.49
N ASP A 172 -12.79 -5.67 4.05
CA ASP A 172 -13.98 -5.19 3.31
C ASP A 172 -13.59 -4.30 2.11
N PHE A 173 -12.52 -3.52 2.23
CA PHE A 173 -11.99 -2.69 1.15
C PHE A 173 -11.44 -3.53 -0.01
N LEU A 174 -10.69 -4.60 0.30
CA LEU A 174 -10.18 -5.54 -0.69
C LEU A 174 -11.33 -6.29 -1.38
N ASP A 175 -12.34 -6.70 -0.62
CA ASP A 175 -13.56 -7.33 -1.17
C ASP A 175 -14.32 -6.38 -2.10
N GLU A 176 -14.39 -5.08 -1.78
CA GLU A 176 -15.01 -4.09 -2.66
C GLU A 176 -14.22 -3.86 -3.95
N ILE A 177 -12.88 -3.89 -3.91
CA ILE A 177 -12.03 -3.85 -5.11
C ILE A 177 -12.30 -5.06 -6.00
N GLU A 178 -12.27 -6.28 -5.44
CA GLU A 178 -12.55 -7.52 -6.17
C GLU A 178 -13.95 -7.50 -6.81
N LEU A 179 -14.96 -7.10 -6.03
CA LEU A 179 -16.34 -6.97 -6.50
C LEU A 179 -16.46 -5.95 -7.63
N THR A 180 -15.86 -4.77 -7.48
CA THR A 180 -15.96 -3.67 -8.45
C THR A 180 -15.29 -4.03 -9.76
N LEU A 181 -14.11 -4.63 -9.72
CA LEU A 181 -13.40 -5.10 -10.91
C LEU A 181 -14.18 -6.22 -11.61
N GLY A 182 -14.70 -7.18 -10.85
CA GLY A 182 -15.52 -8.28 -11.37
C GLY A 182 -16.81 -7.78 -12.04
N GLN A 183 -17.56 -6.89 -11.38
CA GLN A 183 -18.78 -6.28 -11.93
C GLN A 183 -18.52 -5.40 -13.15
N SER A 184 -17.34 -4.79 -13.23
CA SER A 184 -16.90 -3.98 -14.38
C SER A 184 -16.44 -4.82 -15.58
N GLY A 185 -16.49 -6.16 -15.46
CA GLY A 185 -16.06 -7.10 -16.50
C GLY A 185 -14.56 -7.04 -16.77
N ILE A 186 -13.76 -6.67 -15.76
CA ILE A 186 -12.31 -6.62 -15.87
C ILE A 186 -11.76 -8.05 -15.74
N SER A 187 -10.77 -8.38 -16.57
CA SER A 187 -10.04 -9.65 -16.51
C SER A 187 -8.81 -9.50 -15.61
N SER A 188 -8.48 -10.57 -14.87
CA SER A 188 -7.30 -10.60 -14.02
C SER A 188 -6.00 -10.64 -14.84
N GLY A 189 -4.98 -9.92 -14.39
CA GLY A 189 -3.63 -9.98 -14.94
C GLY A 189 -2.78 -11.08 -14.33
N VAL A 190 -1.47 -11.06 -14.61
CA VAL A 190 -0.54 -12.07 -14.10
C VAL A 190 -0.15 -11.77 -12.65
N LYS A 191 -0.63 -12.58 -11.69
CA LYS A 191 -0.17 -12.45 -10.30
C LYS A 191 1.33 -12.74 -10.21
N PRO A 192 2.09 -11.92 -9.49
CA PRO A 192 3.53 -12.08 -9.40
C PRO A 192 3.93 -13.30 -8.56
N GLN A 193 5.01 -13.98 -8.96
CA GLN A 193 5.53 -15.16 -8.23
C GLN A 193 6.00 -14.85 -6.80
N SER A 194 6.27 -13.57 -6.50
CA SER A 194 6.67 -13.10 -5.17
C SER A 194 5.56 -13.08 -4.13
N ASP A 195 4.32 -13.23 -4.57
CA ASP A 195 3.15 -13.03 -3.74
C ASP A 195 2.37 -14.34 -3.54
N VAL A 196 1.50 -14.32 -2.54
CA VAL A 196 0.46 -15.34 -2.33
C VAL A 196 -0.92 -14.72 -2.54
N SER A 197 -1.92 -15.56 -2.82
CA SER A 197 -3.28 -15.10 -3.12
C SER A 197 -4.29 -16.09 -2.58
N ALA A 198 -5.37 -15.58 -2.00
CA ALA A 198 -6.49 -16.39 -1.54
C ALA A 198 -7.23 -17.01 -2.73
N VAL A 199 -7.96 -18.10 -2.49
CA VAL A 199 -8.77 -18.76 -3.53
C VAL A 199 -9.87 -17.84 -4.07
N THR A 200 -10.40 -16.96 -3.22
CA THR A 200 -11.46 -15.99 -3.55
C THR A 200 -10.94 -14.73 -4.25
N TRP A 201 -9.63 -14.50 -4.26
CA TRP A 201 -9.03 -13.32 -4.87
C TRP A 201 -8.71 -13.58 -6.33
N ASN A 202 -9.36 -12.89 -7.26
CA ASN A 202 -9.09 -13.01 -8.69
C ASN A 202 -7.99 -12.04 -9.12
N PHE A 203 -7.98 -10.82 -8.55
CA PHE A 203 -7.04 -9.75 -8.90
C PHE A 203 -5.96 -9.56 -7.83
N ILE A 204 -6.29 -9.81 -6.57
CA ILE A 204 -5.48 -9.46 -5.41
C ILE A 204 -4.40 -10.52 -5.13
N SER A 205 -3.21 -10.05 -4.76
CA SER A 205 -2.14 -10.85 -4.18
C SER A 205 -1.43 -10.07 -3.07
N TYR A 206 -0.78 -10.77 -2.16
CA TYR A 206 -0.16 -10.22 -0.97
C TYR A 206 1.32 -10.60 -0.88
N ARG A 207 2.14 -9.69 -0.36
CA ARG A 207 3.42 -10.03 0.25
C ARG A 207 3.79 -9.08 1.38
N ASN A 208 4.57 -9.57 2.35
CA ASN A 208 5.24 -8.70 3.31
C ASN A 208 6.65 -8.34 2.82
N GLU A 209 6.99 -7.05 2.70
CA GLU A 209 8.28 -6.64 2.14
C GLU A 209 9.48 -6.76 3.07
N ASN A 210 9.26 -6.85 4.37
CA ASN A 210 10.30 -7.05 5.36
C ASN A 210 10.74 -8.52 5.43
N ARG A 211 9.85 -9.44 5.02
CA ARG A 211 10.02 -10.90 5.16
C ARG A 211 10.04 -11.66 3.83
N SER A 212 9.87 -10.99 2.70
CA SER A 212 9.99 -11.59 1.36
C SER A 212 10.69 -10.67 0.37
N ASP A 213 11.30 -11.28 -0.66
CA ASP A 213 11.90 -10.56 -1.78
C ASP A 213 10.92 -10.42 -2.96
N ARG A 214 11.40 -9.80 -4.05
CA ARG A 214 10.63 -9.65 -5.30
C ARG A 214 10.80 -10.83 -6.25
N GLU A 215 11.75 -11.71 -5.98
CA GLU A 215 12.12 -12.85 -6.83
C GLU A 215 11.26 -14.10 -6.52
N GLY A 216 10.59 -14.12 -5.36
CA GLY A 216 9.64 -15.17 -4.97
C GLY A 216 10.27 -16.41 -4.39
N THR A 217 11.52 -16.31 -3.91
CA THR A 217 12.25 -17.43 -3.30
C THR A 217 11.59 -17.96 -2.02
N SER A 218 10.87 -17.10 -1.30
CA SER A 218 10.24 -17.40 0.00
C SER A 218 8.72 -17.20 0.00
N SER A 219 8.05 -17.17 -1.16
CA SER A 219 6.62 -16.85 -1.23
C SER A 219 5.74 -17.86 -0.48
N HIS A 220 6.14 -19.13 -0.39
CA HIS A 220 5.42 -20.15 0.38
C HIS A 220 5.31 -19.84 1.88
N LEU A 221 6.26 -19.09 2.46
CA LEU A 221 6.19 -18.68 3.87
C LEU A 221 5.12 -17.59 4.10
N LEU A 222 4.70 -16.89 3.05
CA LEU A 222 3.70 -15.83 3.16
C LEU A 222 2.31 -16.37 3.53
N PHE A 223 2.02 -17.65 3.28
CA PHE A 223 0.79 -18.29 3.78
C PHE A 223 0.74 -18.39 5.31
N GLU A 224 1.91 -18.31 5.97
CA GLU A 224 2.02 -18.29 7.43
C GLU A 224 2.07 -16.89 8.03
N GLU A 225 2.02 -15.83 7.21
CA GLU A 225 2.03 -14.46 7.70
C GLU A 225 0.73 -14.17 8.46
N PRO A 226 0.79 -13.77 9.74
CA PRO A 226 -0.40 -13.55 10.56
C PRO A 226 -1.39 -12.55 9.95
N PHE A 227 -0.87 -11.47 9.35
CA PHE A 227 -1.69 -10.50 8.63
C PHE A 227 -2.45 -11.16 7.47
N TYR A 228 -1.74 -11.90 6.61
CA TYR A 228 -2.34 -12.60 5.47
C TYR A 228 -3.44 -13.56 5.91
N GLN A 229 -3.19 -14.37 6.94
CA GLN A 229 -4.17 -15.33 7.45
C GLN A 229 -5.47 -14.66 7.88
N ILE A 230 -5.42 -13.44 8.42
CA ILE A 230 -6.61 -12.71 8.86
C ILE A 230 -7.35 -12.07 7.69
N ILE A 231 -6.64 -11.47 6.73
CA ILE A 231 -7.30 -10.74 5.63
C ILE A 231 -7.80 -11.66 4.51
N SER A 232 -7.20 -12.85 4.35
CA SER A 232 -7.46 -13.77 3.24
C SER A 232 -8.53 -14.84 3.49
N ASP A 233 -8.94 -15.02 4.75
CA ASP A 233 -10.02 -15.94 5.15
C ASP A 233 -11.38 -15.23 5.13
#